data_AF-T1GST4-F1
#
_entry.id   AF-T1GST4-F1
#
_cell.length_a   1.000
_cell.length_b   1.000
_cell.length_c   1.000
_cell.angle_alpha   90.00
_cell.angle_beta   90.00
_cell.angle_gamma   90.00
#
_symmetry.space_group_name_H-M   'P 1'
#
loop_
_entity.id
_entity.type
_entity.pdbx_description
1 polymer ?
#
loop_
_entity_poly.entity_id
_entity_poly.type
_entity_poly.pdbx_seq_one_letter_code
_entity_poly.pdbx_strand_id
1 'polypeptide(L)'
;MPMDKLPAILIIGKTRVFGRSACEVLFVIHGNVGIDDFLSRLMESVEVYSTHIRDEIQEENERAARDQDIAYQETLQIDMAKEEAKQQKERALAAERHRLESEKAEQEAQKEKLRKMAEDSLPKEPDSSITTGVTDIRVRDPNGGIVHRKFFVTDQLQDLLNFVASKGYLISEYKVISSWPRRDLTTLDSKSTLEQLKLYPQEMVTVEER
;
A
#
# COMPACT_ATOMS: atom_id res chain seq x y z
N MET A 1 19.46 24.37 -83.15
CA MET A 1 20.57 23.99 -82.24
C MET A 1 21.66 23.35 -83.09
N PRO A 2 22.96 23.65 -82.88
CA PRO A 2 24.02 22.94 -83.57
C PRO A 2 23.96 21.44 -83.21
N MET A 3 23.91 20.57 -84.22
CA MET A 3 23.83 19.11 -84.06
C MET A 3 25.04 18.53 -83.30
N ASP A 4 26.14 19.27 -83.22
CA ASP A 4 27.39 18.88 -82.56
C ASP A 4 27.34 18.91 -81.03
N LYS A 5 26.18 19.20 -80.41
CA LYS A 5 26.03 19.26 -78.94
C LYS A 5 24.83 18.47 -78.44
N LEU A 6 24.48 17.37 -79.10
CA LEU A 6 23.44 16.47 -78.58
C LEU A 6 24.00 15.57 -77.48
N PRO A 7 23.23 15.33 -76.39
CA PRO A 7 23.64 14.41 -75.33
C PRO A 7 23.70 12.99 -75.91
N ALA A 8 24.84 12.33 -75.74
CA ALA A 8 25.02 10.93 -76.12
C ALA A 8 24.67 9.99 -74.96
N ILE A 9 25.07 10.35 -73.73
CA ILE A 9 24.88 9.53 -72.54
C ILE A 9 24.39 10.39 -71.37
N LEU A 10 23.43 9.86 -70.62
CA LEU A 10 22.88 10.46 -69.41
C LEU A 10 23.18 9.54 -68.22
N ILE A 11 23.78 10.08 -67.18
CA ILE A 11 24.03 9.35 -65.93
C ILE A 11 22.97 9.79 -64.92
N ILE A 12 22.18 8.82 -64.45
CA ILE A 12 21.09 9.04 -63.50
C ILE A 12 21.46 8.38 -62.18
N GLY A 13 21.45 9.18 -61.11
CA GLY A 13 21.65 8.75 -59.74
C GLY A 13 20.33 8.60 -59.01
N LYS A 14 20.32 7.77 -57.97
CA LYS A 14 19.19 7.62 -57.06
C LYS A 14 19.57 8.19 -55.69
N THR A 15 19.01 9.33 -55.36
CA THR A 15 19.28 10.07 -54.12
C THR A 15 18.17 9.81 -53.11
N ARG A 16 18.49 9.65 -51.82
CA ARG A 16 17.50 9.38 -50.76
C ARG A 16 17.30 10.62 -49.89
N VAL A 17 16.41 11.50 -50.33
CA VAL A 17 16.02 12.68 -49.55
C VAL A 17 14.81 12.35 -48.66
N PHE A 18 14.98 12.43 -47.33
CA PHE A 18 13.91 12.26 -46.33
C PHE A 18 13.07 10.97 -46.50
N GLY A 19 13.73 9.83 -46.69
CA GLY A 19 13.06 8.52 -46.81
C GLY A 19 12.32 8.28 -48.14
N ARG A 20 12.43 9.20 -49.11
CA ARG A 20 11.92 9.01 -50.47
C ARG A 20 13.09 8.95 -51.44
N SER A 21 13.06 7.95 -52.32
CA SER A 21 14.04 7.87 -53.40
C SER A 21 13.61 8.72 -54.58
N ALA A 22 14.49 9.62 -55.04
CA ALA A 22 14.32 10.38 -56.27
C ALA A 22 15.41 9.99 -57.26
N CYS A 23 15.06 9.95 -58.55
CA CYS A 23 16.05 9.80 -59.62
C CYS A 23 16.39 11.20 -60.15
N GLU A 24 17.68 11.54 -60.14
CA GLU A 24 18.15 12.80 -60.68
C GLU A 24 19.25 12.57 -61.71
N VAL A 25 19.30 13.45 -62.71
CA VAL A 25 20.35 13.45 -63.70
C VAL A 25 21.60 14.04 -63.04
N LEU A 26 22.63 13.20 -62.87
CA LEU A 26 23.90 13.63 -62.29
C LEU A 26 24.78 14.28 -63.35
N PHE A 27 24.86 13.66 -64.53
CA PHE A 27 25.74 14.13 -65.60
C PHE A 27 25.15 13.89 -66.99
N VAL A 28 25.46 14.82 -67.90
CA VAL A 28 25.11 14.76 -69.32
C VAL A 28 26.41 14.76 -70.12
N ILE A 29 26.69 13.68 -70.84
CA ILE A 29 27.88 13.57 -71.68
C ILE A 29 27.47 13.72 -73.15
N HIS A 30 28.05 14.70 -73.83
CA HIS A 30 27.75 15.05 -75.22
C HIS A 30 28.52 14.17 -76.20
N GLY A 31 27.94 13.88 -77.36
CA GLY A 31 28.53 12.95 -78.34
C GLY A 31 29.78 13.44 -79.09
N ASN A 32 30.20 14.69 -78.85
CA ASN A 32 31.34 15.33 -79.52
C ASN A 32 32.63 15.31 -78.70
N VAL A 33 32.69 14.55 -77.61
CA VAL A 33 33.87 14.44 -76.74
C VAL A 33 34.78 13.27 -77.14
N GLY A 34 36.09 13.41 -76.92
CA GLY A 34 37.04 12.31 -77.08
C GLY A 34 36.86 11.24 -76.00
N ILE A 35 37.37 10.03 -76.25
CA ILE A 35 37.22 8.86 -75.36
C ILE A 35 37.84 9.13 -73.98
N ASP A 36 38.98 9.79 -73.92
CA ASP A 36 39.66 10.08 -72.64
C ASP A 36 38.87 11.08 -71.78
N ASP A 37 38.25 12.11 -72.41
CA ASP A 37 37.37 13.07 -71.73
C ASP A 37 36.06 12.38 -71.29
N PHE A 38 35.52 11.48 -72.12
CA PHE A 38 34.36 10.66 -71.78
C PHE A 38 34.63 9.80 -70.53
N LEU A 39 35.74 9.06 -70.52
CA LEU A 39 36.11 8.19 -69.40
C LEU A 39 36.39 9.00 -68.13
N SER A 40 37.07 10.14 -68.24
CA SER A 40 37.35 11.02 -67.10
C SER A 40 36.07 11.52 -66.45
N ARG A 41 35.12 12.03 -67.24
CA ARG A 41 33.80 12.48 -66.76
C ARG A 41 32.99 11.36 -66.13
N LEU A 42 33.03 10.16 -66.73
CA LEU A 42 32.33 9.00 -66.19
C LEU A 42 32.90 8.58 -64.83
N MET A 43 34.23 8.52 -64.70
CA MET A 43 34.89 8.17 -63.43
C MET A 43 34.60 9.19 -62.34
N GLU A 44 34.69 10.50 -62.66
CA GLU A 44 34.31 11.58 -61.74
C GLU A 44 32.84 11.45 -61.30
N SER A 45 31.93 11.16 -62.24
CA SER A 45 30.51 10.98 -61.95
C SER A 45 30.25 9.85 -60.95
N VAL A 46 30.94 8.71 -61.14
CA VAL A 46 30.81 7.55 -60.26
C VAL A 46 31.41 7.83 -58.89
N GLU A 47 32.53 8.54 -58.81
CA GLU A 47 33.16 8.91 -57.55
C GLU A 47 32.31 9.89 -56.73
N VAL A 48 31.79 10.94 -57.38
CA VAL A 48 30.88 11.91 -56.76
C VAL A 48 29.61 11.24 -56.26
N TYR A 49 29.01 10.35 -57.06
CA TYR A 49 27.83 9.61 -56.60
C TYR A 49 28.15 8.64 -55.46
N SER A 50 29.29 7.95 -55.51
CA SER A 50 29.69 6.99 -54.48
C SER A 50 29.99 7.64 -53.14
N THR A 51 30.56 8.86 -53.16
CA THR A 51 30.79 9.66 -51.95
C THR A 51 29.46 10.17 -51.39
N HIS A 52 28.60 10.73 -52.25
CA HIS A 52 27.27 11.19 -51.85
C HIS A 52 26.43 10.10 -51.14
N ILE A 53 26.37 8.89 -51.72
CA ILE A 53 25.64 7.76 -51.10
C ILE A 53 26.26 7.33 -49.77
N ARG A 54 27.60 7.37 -49.63
CA ARG A 54 28.25 7.05 -48.35
C ARG A 54 27.87 8.06 -47.26
N ASP A 55 27.88 9.34 -47.59
CA ASP A 55 27.53 10.41 -46.66
C ASP A 55 26.05 10.30 -46.24
N GLU A 56 25.13 10.06 -47.17
CA GLU A 56 23.71 9.82 -46.86
C GLU A 56 23.52 8.63 -45.91
N ILE A 57 24.20 7.50 -46.17
CA ILE A 57 24.12 6.31 -45.31
C ILE A 57 24.68 6.61 -43.92
N GLN A 58 25.79 7.34 -43.84
CA GLN A 58 26.39 7.70 -42.56
C GLN A 58 25.46 8.61 -41.75
N GLU A 59 24.89 9.65 -42.36
CA GLU A 59 23.94 10.53 -41.69
C GLU A 59 22.68 9.78 -41.22
N GLU A 60 22.14 8.87 -42.03
CA GLU A 60 20.97 8.06 -41.66
C GLU A 60 21.29 7.15 -40.47
N ASN A 61 22.45 6.50 -40.48
CA ASN A 61 22.91 5.67 -39.37
C ASN A 61 23.13 6.48 -38.09
N GLU A 62 23.72 7.67 -38.19
CA GLU A 62 23.92 8.55 -37.03
C GLU A 62 22.59 9.02 -36.43
N ARG A 63 21.60 9.35 -37.27
CA ARG A 63 20.25 9.71 -36.80
C ARG A 63 19.56 8.52 -36.14
N ALA A 64 19.60 7.36 -36.77
CA ALA A 64 18.99 6.14 -36.21
C ALA A 64 19.64 5.75 -34.86
N ALA A 65 20.96 5.88 -34.73
CA ALA A 65 21.65 5.65 -33.47
C ALA A 65 21.20 6.64 -32.38
N ARG A 66 21.10 7.93 -32.70
CA ARG A 66 20.61 8.96 -31.76
C ARG A 66 19.17 8.67 -31.32
N ASP A 67 18.28 8.32 -32.25
CA ASP A 67 16.89 8.02 -31.93
C ASP A 67 16.77 6.77 -31.05
N GLN A 68 17.58 5.74 -31.32
CA GLN A 68 17.64 4.54 -30.49
C GLN A 68 18.17 4.85 -29.08
N ASP A 69 19.20 5.69 -28.96
CA ASP A 69 19.75 6.12 -27.68
C ASP A 69 18.72 6.92 -26.86
N ILE A 70 17.98 7.83 -27.50
CA ILE A 70 16.91 8.61 -26.86
C ILE A 70 15.82 7.66 -26.35
N ALA A 71 15.32 6.78 -27.22
CA ALA A 71 14.28 5.82 -26.85
C ALA A 71 14.74 4.91 -25.69
N TYR A 72 16.00 4.46 -25.73
CA TYR A 72 16.58 3.66 -24.66
C TYR A 72 16.62 4.43 -23.33
N GLN A 73 17.09 5.68 -23.35
CA GLN A 73 17.12 6.53 -22.15
C GLN A 73 15.72 6.78 -21.59
N GLU A 74 14.73 7.05 -22.43
CA GLU A 74 13.34 7.24 -22.00
C GLU A 74 12.79 5.97 -21.34
N THR A 75 13.00 4.80 -21.96
CA THR A 75 12.55 3.53 -21.38
C THR A 75 13.20 3.25 -20.02
N LEU A 76 14.51 3.52 -19.90
CA LEU A 76 15.24 3.37 -18.65
C LEU A 76 14.70 4.29 -17.55
N GLN A 77 14.42 5.56 -17.88
CA GLN A 77 13.84 6.51 -16.93
C GLN A 77 12.45 6.09 -16.46
N ILE A 78 11.61 5.58 -17.37
CA ILE A 78 10.28 5.07 -17.03
C ILE A 78 10.39 3.88 -16.07
N ASP A 79 11.28 2.93 -16.35
CA ASP A 79 11.46 1.75 -15.51
C ASP A 79 12.02 2.12 -14.13
N MET A 80 13.00 3.03 -14.06
CA MET A 80 13.51 3.56 -12.80
C MET A 80 12.42 4.26 -11.98
N ALA A 81 11.66 5.18 -12.59
CA ALA A 81 10.59 5.91 -11.90
C ALA A 81 9.48 4.97 -11.41
N LYS A 82 9.16 3.92 -12.18
CA LYS A 82 8.18 2.91 -11.80
C LYS A 82 8.66 2.07 -10.62
N GLU A 83 9.94 1.69 -10.61
CA GLU A 83 10.53 0.94 -9.51
C GLU A 83 10.61 1.78 -8.23
N GLU A 84 11.06 3.03 -8.32
CA GLU A 84 11.07 3.96 -7.19
C GLU A 84 9.66 4.20 -6.62
N ALA A 85 8.66 4.42 -7.49
CA ALA A 85 7.27 4.57 -7.06
C ALA A 85 6.74 3.31 -6.35
N LYS A 86 7.11 2.11 -6.85
CA LYS A 86 6.75 0.84 -6.21
C LYS A 86 7.40 0.71 -4.83
N GLN A 87 8.70 0.97 -4.72
CA GLN A 87 9.42 0.90 -3.44
C GLN A 87 8.88 1.92 -2.42
N GLN A 88 8.59 3.15 -2.86
CA GLN A 88 8.01 4.18 -2.00
C GLN A 88 6.63 3.77 -1.48
N LYS A 89 5.78 3.21 -2.34
CA LYS A 89 4.45 2.71 -1.95
C LYS A 89 4.55 1.55 -0.97
N GLU A 90 5.49 0.62 -1.18
CA GLU A 90 5.72 -0.51 -0.27
C GLU A 90 6.22 -0.05 1.10
N ARG A 91 7.18 0.89 1.14
CA ARG A 91 7.67 1.49 2.39
C ARG A 91 6.56 2.23 3.14
N ALA A 92 5.72 2.99 2.44
CA ALA A 92 4.58 3.68 3.05
C ALA A 92 3.57 2.70 3.65
N LEU A 93 3.25 1.61 2.94
CA LEU A 93 2.33 0.58 3.43
C LEU A 93 2.91 -0.19 4.62
N ALA A 94 4.21 -0.49 4.60
CA ALA A 94 4.90 -1.14 5.72
C ALA A 94 4.94 -0.24 6.96
N ALA A 95 5.22 1.06 6.78
CA ALA A 95 5.20 2.04 7.87
C ALA A 95 3.79 2.16 8.49
N GLU A 96 2.74 2.21 7.66
CA GLU A 96 1.37 2.29 8.15
C GLU A 96 0.94 1.03 8.89
N ARG A 97 1.30 -0.16 8.37
CA ARG A 97 1.07 -1.43 9.08
C ARG A 97 1.76 -1.45 10.44
N HIS A 98 3.03 -1.04 10.50
CA HIS A 98 3.76 -0.99 11.77
C HIS A 98 3.12 -0.02 12.77
N ARG A 99 2.61 1.14 12.31
CA ARG A 99 1.90 2.09 13.18
C ARG A 99 0.61 1.48 13.74
N LEU A 100 -0.21 0.85 12.89
CA LEU A 100 -1.44 0.17 13.30
C LEU A 100 -1.18 -0.99 14.27
N GLU A 101 -0.12 -1.79 14.03
CA GLU A 101 0.28 -2.87 14.93
C GLU A 101 0.78 -2.35 16.28
N SER A 102 1.58 -1.28 16.29
CA SER A 102 2.04 -0.64 17.52
C SER A 102 0.88 -0.07 18.33
N GLU A 103 -0.07 0.62 17.69
CA GLU A 103 -1.23 1.20 18.36
C GLU A 103 -2.13 0.09 18.96
N LYS A 104 -2.36 -1.00 18.22
CA LYS A 104 -3.09 -2.16 18.74
C LYS A 104 -2.37 -2.81 19.92
N ALA A 105 -1.06 -2.99 19.83
CA ALA A 105 -0.26 -3.57 20.92
C ALA A 105 -0.29 -2.69 22.17
N GLU A 106 -0.24 -1.36 22.02
CA GLU A 106 -0.37 -0.43 23.14
C GLU A 106 -1.76 -0.48 23.79
N GLN A 107 -2.82 -0.53 22.98
CA GLN A 107 -4.19 -0.67 23.49
C GLN A 107 -4.39 -2.00 24.23
N GLU A 108 -3.91 -3.11 23.67
CA GLU A 108 -3.97 -4.44 24.31
C GLU A 108 -3.19 -4.44 25.64
N ALA A 109 -1.99 -3.86 25.65
CA ALA A 109 -1.17 -3.76 26.86
C ALA A 109 -1.83 -2.89 27.95
N GLN A 110 -2.52 -1.81 27.56
CA GLN A 110 -3.30 -1.00 28.51
C GLN A 110 -4.49 -1.78 29.07
N LYS A 111 -5.22 -2.52 28.23
CA LYS A 111 -6.34 -3.36 28.66
C LYS A 111 -5.88 -4.47 29.60
N GLU A 112 -4.73 -5.10 29.31
CA GLU A 112 -4.15 -6.12 30.18
C GLU A 112 -3.70 -5.55 31.54
N LYS A 113 -3.09 -4.34 31.56
CA LYS A 113 -2.74 -3.65 32.80
C LYS A 113 -3.96 -3.36 33.67
N LEU A 114 -5.03 -2.84 33.06
CA LEU A 114 -6.29 -2.59 33.76
C LEU A 114 -6.89 -3.88 34.32
N ARG A 115 -6.85 -4.96 33.54
CA ARG A 115 -7.32 -6.28 33.98
C ARG A 115 -6.53 -6.79 35.18
N LYS A 116 -5.19 -6.72 35.15
CA LYS A 116 -4.32 -7.14 36.27
C LYS A 116 -4.57 -6.30 37.53
N MET A 117 -4.69 -4.98 37.40
CA MET A 117 -5.04 -4.12 38.53
C MET A 117 -6.40 -4.46 39.13
N ALA A 118 -7.39 -4.79 38.31
CA ALA A 118 -8.69 -5.25 38.78
C ALA A 118 -8.62 -6.62 39.46
N GLU A 119 -7.81 -7.56 38.94
CA GLU A 119 -7.56 -8.87 39.56
C GLU A 119 -6.92 -8.73 40.95
N ASP A 120 -5.89 -7.89 41.09
CA ASP A 120 -5.16 -7.67 42.35
C ASP A 120 -6.00 -6.96 43.42
N SER A 121 -6.99 -6.14 43.01
CA SER A 121 -7.87 -5.42 43.94
C SER A 121 -9.02 -6.28 44.48
N LEU A 122 -9.14 -7.55 44.08
CA LEU A 122 -10.27 -8.38 44.49
C LEU A 122 -10.06 -9.00 45.87
N PRO A 123 -11.03 -8.88 46.80
CA PRO A 123 -10.97 -9.56 48.09
C PRO A 123 -10.95 -11.08 47.90
N LYS A 124 -10.27 -11.79 48.80
CA LYS A 124 -10.18 -13.27 48.77
C LYS A 124 -11.58 -13.87 48.80
N GLU A 125 -11.85 -14.83 47.90
CA GLU A 125 -13.14 -15.51 47.87
C GLU A 125 -13.43 -16.21 49.21
N PRO A 126 -14.64 -16.05 49.77
CA PRO A 126 -15.07 -16.80 50.94
C PRO A 126 -14.99 -18.31 50.69
N ASP A 127 -14.39 -19.03 51.64
CA ASP A 127 -14.24 -20.47 51.57
C ASP A 127 -15.60 -21.18 51.46
N SER A 128 -15.62 -22.29 50.72
CA SER A 128 -16.82 -23.10 50.45
C SER A 128 -17.55 -23.60 51.70
N SER A 129 -16.85 -23.60 52.85
CA SER A 129 -17.34 -24.01 54.17
C SER A 129 -18.12 -22.94 54.93
N ILE A 130 -18.07 -21.67 54.52
CA ILE A 130 -18.76 -20.55 55.19
C ILE A 130 -20.07 -20.25 54.45
N THR A 131 -21.19 -20.59 55.06
CA THR A 131 -22.55 -20.33 54.53
C THR A 131 -23.25 -19.15 55.19
N THR A 132 -22.70 -18.60 56.28
CA THR A 132 -23.29 -17.47 57.00
C THR A 132 -22.71 -16.16 56.48
N GLY A 133 -23.56 -15.26 55.96
CA GLY A 133 -23.13 -13.96 55.46
C GLY A 133 -22.42 -13.99 54.10
N VAL A 134 -22.66 -15.04 53.30
CA VAL A 134 -22.12 -15.18 51.93
C VAL A 134 -23.25 -15.08 50.92
N THR A 135 -23.00 -14.38 49.81
CA THR A 135 -23.88 -14.32 48.65
C THR A 135 -23.23 -14.91 47.41
N ASP A 136 -24.00 -15.66 46.63
CA ASP A 136 -23.59 -16.21 45.33
C ASP A 136 -24.08 -15.29 44.20
N ILE A 137 -23.14 -14.61 43.54
CA ILE A 137 -23.45 -13.71 42.43
C ILE A 137 -23.10 -14.39 41.12
N ARG A 138 -24.11 -14.55 40.27
CA ARG A 138 -23.96 -15.10 38.92
C ARG A 138 -23.89 -13.97 37.90
N VAL A 139 -22.73 -13.74 37.32
CA VAL A 139 -22.50 -12.76 36.28
C VAL A 139 -22.69 -13.41 34.91
N ARG A 140 -23.65 -12.92 34.14
CA ARG A 140 -23.90 -13.29 32.75
C ARG A 140 -23.17 -12.32 31.82
N ASP A 141 -22.28 -12.86 31.01
CA ASP A 141 -21.53 -12.19 29.95
C ASP A 141 -22.45 -11.85 28.76
N PRO A 142 -22.22 -10.72 28.04
CA PRO A 142 -22.81 -10.44 26.73
C PRO A 142 -22.79 -11.62 25.76
N ASN A 143 -21.73 -12.45 25.78
CA ASN A 143 -21.59 -13.62 24.91
C ASN A 143 -22.40 -14.85 25.36
N GLY A 144 -23.16 -14.74 26.47
CA GLY A 144 -24.00 -15.81 27.01
C GLY A 144 -23.30 -16.74 28.02
N GLY A 145 -22.00 -16.53 28.30
CA GLY A 145 -21.30 -17.21 29.38
C GLY A 145 -21.85 -16.81 30.76
N ILE A 146 -21.83 -17.74 31.72
CA ILE A 146 -22.23 -17.45 33.11
C ILE A 146 -21.06 -17.81 34.02
N VAL A 147 -20.54 -16.81 34.74
CA VAL A 147 -19.50 -16.98 35.76
C VAL A 147 -20.14 -16.74 37.12
N HIS A 148 -19.91 -17.64 38.07
CA HIS A 148 -20.38 -17.48 39.44
C HIS A 148 -19.19 -17.15 40.34
N ARG A 149 -19.41 -16.29 41.32
CA ARG A 149 -18.45 -16.00 42.38
C ARG A 149 -19.19 -15.70 43.67
N LYS A 150 -18.65 -16.22 44.78
CA LYS A 150 -19.14 -15.93 46.12
C LYS A 150 -18.50 -14.66 46.65
N PHE A 151 -19.29 -13.84 47.32
CA PHE A 151 -18.88 -12.60 47.99
C PHE A 151 -19.44 -12.60 49.42
N PHE A 152 -18.82 -11.87 50.35
CA PHE A 152 -19.46 -11.61 51.63
C PHE A 152 -20.56 -10.54 51.47
N VAL A 153 -21.63 -10.63 52.25
CA VAL A 153 -22.71 -9.62 52.23
C VAL A 153 -22.22 -8.22 52.65
N THR A 154 -21.10 -8.17 53.38
CA THR A 154 -20.41 -6.95 53.80
C THR A 154 -19.49 -6.35 52.72
N ASP A 155 -19.19 -7.10 51.65
CA ASP A 155 -18.33 -6.62 50.57
C ASP A 155 -19.03 -5.46 49.82
N GLN A 156 -18.21 -4.58 49.23
CA GLN A 156 -18.72 -3.41 48.55
C GLN A 156 -19.11 -3.74 47.11
N LEU A 157 -20.03 -2.97 46.55
CA LEU A 157 -20.37 -3.05 45.14
C LEU A 157 -19.14 -2.87 44.24
N GLN A 158 -18.16 -2.06 44.66
CA GLN A 158 -16.89 -1.91 43.96
C GLN A 158 -16.16 -3.25 43.75
N ASP A 159 -16.24 -4.19 44.70
CA ASP A 159 -15.58 -5.49 44.60
C ASP A 159 -16.24 -6.36 43.52
N LEU A 160 -17.56 -6.28 43.41
CA LEU A 160 -18.31 -6.92 42.33
C LEU A 160 -17.98 -6.29 40.97
N LEU A 161 -17.90 -4.95 40.89
CA LEU A 161 -17.51 -4.25 39.66
C LEU A 161 -16.07 -4.56 39.25
N ASN A 162 -15.14 -4.66 40.21
CA ASN A 162 -13.76 -5.09 39.98
C ASN A 162 -13.71 -6.53 39.45
N PHE A 163 -14.64 -7.40 39.87
CA PHE A 163 -14.69 -8.79 39.39
C PHE A 163 -15.19 -8.86 37.95
N VAL A 164 -16.14 -8.01 37.59
CA VAL A 164 -16.59 -7.86 36.21
C VAL A 164 -15.45 -7.31 35.33
N ALA A 165 -14.70 -6.32 35.84
CA ALA A 165 -13.52 -5.77 35.18
C ALA A 165 -12.38 -6.79 34.99
N SER A 166 -12.12 -7.68 35.97
CA SER A 166 -11.10 -8.73 35.83
C SER A 166 -11.46 -9.79 34.79
N LYS A 167 -12.75 -9.97 34.49
CA LYS A 167 -13.21 -10.82 33.39
C LYS A 167 -13.12 -10.16 32.01
N GLY A 168 -12.65 -8.91 31.95
CA GLY A 168 -12.42 -8.17 30.72
C GLY A 168 -13.53 -7.19 30.35
N TYR A 169 -14.53 -7.00 31.21
CA TYR A 169 -15.64 -6.07 31.01
C TYR A 169 -15.42 -4.81 31.84
N LEU A 170 -14.80 -3.81 31.24
CA LEU A 170 -14.55 -2.53 31.92
C LEU A 170 -15.87 -1.78 32.12
N ILE A 171 -16.08 -1.25 33.32
CA ILE A 171 -17.28 -0.45 33.67
C ILE A 171 -17.45 0.83 32.83
N SER A 172 -16.42 1.24 32.09
CA SER A 172 -16.47 2.34 31.13
C SER A 172 -17.23 1.96 29.85
N GLU A 173 -17.09 0.71 29.39
CA GLU A 173 -17.66 0.18 28.15
C GLU A 173 -18.94 -0.62 28.40
N TYR A 174 -19.04 -1.22 29.59
CA TYR A 174 -20.13 -2.12 29.95
C TYR A 174 -20.88 -1.63 31.19
N LYS A 175 -22.20 -1.83 31.20
CA LYS A 175 -23.07 -1.63 32.36
C LYS A 175 -23.46 -2.98 32.97
N VAL A 176 -23.68 -2.99 34.27
CA VAL A 176 -23.88 -4.19 35.07
C VAL A 176 -25.28 -4.11 35.66
N ILE A 177 -26.19 -4.99 35.24
CA ILE A 177 -27.62 -4.89 35.54
C ILE A 177 -28.08 -6.08 36.38
N SER A 178 -28.75 -5.83 37.51
CA SER A 178 -29.39 -6.89 38.31
C SER A 178 -30.62 -7.46 37.60
N SER A 179 -30.90 -8.75 37.79
CA SER A 179 -32.05 -9.41 37.15
C SER A 179 -33.39 -9.00 37.77
N TRP A 180 -33.51 -8.98 39.10
CA TRP A 180 -34.78 -8.64 39.74
C TRP A 180 -34.63 -8.05 41.15
N PRO A 181 -35.07 -6.81 41.41
CA PRO A 181 -35.57 -5.83 40.44
C PRO A 181 -34.47 -5.40 39.46
N ARG A 182 -34.85 -5.13 38.21
CA ARG A 182 -33.88 -4.69 37.18
C ARG A 182 -33.33 -3.31 37.53
N ARG A 183 -32.05 -3.23 37.88
CA ARG A 183 -31.35 -1.98 38.26
C ARG A 183 -29.96 -1.96 37.66
N ASP A 184 -29.51 -0.78 37.22
CA ASP A 184 -28.14 -0.57 36.77
C ASP A 184 -27.23 -0.34 37.97
N LEU A 185 -26.42 -1.35 38.31
CA LEU A 185 -25.48 -1.31 39.42
C LEU A 185 -24.32 -0.32 39.14
N THR A 186 -24.00 -0.01 37.89
CA THR A 186 -22.92 0.97 37.59
C THR A 186 -23.29 2.42 37.89
N THR A 187 -24.59 2.69 38.11
CA THR A 187 -25.08 4.03 38.50
C THR A 187 -25.26 4.20 40.01
N LEU A 188 -25.11 3.11 40.77
CA LEU A 188 -25.25 3.12 42.23
C LEU A 188 -23.93 3.49 42.90
N ASP A 189 -24.00 3.81 44.19
CA ASP A 189 -22.79 4.12 44.96
C ASP A 189 -21.92 2.87 45.12
N SER A 190 -20.73 2.88 44.52
CA SER A 190 -19.75 1.79 44.57
C SER A 190 -19.35 1.39 45.99
N LYS A 191 -19.53 2.28 46.99
CA LYS A 191 -19.21 2.00 48.40
C LYS A 191 -20.33 1.29 49.17
N SER A 192 -21.52 1.15 48.57
CA SER A 192 -22.63 0.43 49.18
C SER A 192 -22.32 -1.05 49.30
N THR A 193 -22.74 -1.68 50.40
CA THR A 193 -22.53 -3.13 50.59
C THR A 193 -23.55 -3.95 49.79
N LEU A 194 -23.21 -5.19 49.45
CA LEU A 194 -24.13 -6.10 48.77
C LEU A 194 -25.42 -6.34 49.59
N GLU A 195 -25.33 -6.32 50.92
CA GLU A 195 -26.48 -6.34 51.83
C GLU A 195 -27.41 -5.14 51.65
N GLN A 196 -26.87 -3.92 51.61
CA GLN A 196 -27.64 -2.69 51.41
C GLN A 196 -28.37 -2.68 50.06
N LEU A 197 -27.73 -3.26 49.04
CA LEU A 197 -28.29 -3.38 47.70
C LEU A 197 -29.27 -4.56 47.55
N LYS A 198 -29.44 -5.37 48.60
CA LYS A 198 -30.26 -6.59 48.64
C LYS A 198 -29.82 -7.63 47.60
N LEU A 199 -28.53 -7.68 47.28
CA LEU A 199 -27.93 -8.65 46.38
C LEU A 199 -27.55 -9.91 47.16
N TYR A 200 -28.53 -10.58 47.77
CA TYR A 200 -28.35 -11.80 48.57
C TYR A 200 -29.68 -12.58 48.65
N PRO A 201 -29.65 -13.91 48.89
CA PRO A 201 -28.49 -14.79 49.02
C PRO A 201 -27.91 -15.26 47.68
N GLN A 202 -28.72 -15.32 46.62
CA GLN A 202 -28.26 -15.63 45.26
C GLN A 202 -28.88 -14.66 44.27
N GLU A 203 -28.05 -13.93 43.53
CA GLU A 203 -28.51 -12.96 42.55
C GLU A 203 -27.87 -13.22 41.18
N MET A 204 -28.59 -12.89 40.11
CA MET A 204 -28.06 -12.94 38.76
C MET A 204 -27.92 -11.51 38.21
N VAL A 205 -26.73 -11.21 37.72
CA VAL A 205 -26.36 -9.91 37.18
C VAL A 205 -25.96 -10.11 35.72
N THR A 206 -26.45 -9.27 34.82
CA THR A 206 -26.15 -9.32 33.39
C THR A 206 -25.26 -8.14 33.02
N VAL A 207 -24.20 -8.41 32.28
CA VAL A 207 -23.32 -7.39 31.71
C VAL A 207 -23.86 -7.05 30.32
N GLU A 208 -24.18 -5.78 30.10
CA GLU A 208 -24.64 -5.26 28.80
C GLU A 208 -23.64 -4.20 28.31
N GLU A 209 -23.44 -4.10 27.00
CA GLU A 209 -22.68 -3.00 26.40
C GLU A 209 -23.48 -1.68 26.58
N ARG A 210 -22.77 -0.57 26.80
CA ARG A 210 -23.40 0.74 27.00
C ARG A 210 -23.99 1.33 25.74
#